data_AF-A0A376VJG3-F1
#
_entry.id   AF-A0A376VJG3-F1
#
_cell.length_a   1.000
_cell.length_b   1.000
_cell.length_c   1.000
_cell.angle_alpha   90.00
_cell.angle_beta   90.00
_cell.angle_gamma   90.00
#
_symmetry.space_group_name_H-M   'P 1'
#
loop_
_entity.id
_entity.type
_entity.pdbx_description
1 polymer ?
#
loop_
_entity_poly.entity_id
_entity_poly.type
_entity_poly.pdbx_seq_one_letter_code
_entity_poly.pdbx_strand_id
1 'polypeptide(L)'
;MGKACEIDLEAHGEFETTSALHTYFNVGDITKVSVSGLGDRFIDKVNDAKEDVLTDGIQTFPDRTDRVYLNPQDCSVINDEALNRIIAVGHQHHLNVVGWNPGPALSVSMGDMPDDGYKTFVCVETAYASETQKVTKEKPAHLAQSIRVAKR
;
A
#
# COMPACT_ATOMS: atom_id res chain seq x y z
N MET A 1 -19.83 8.05 -9.53
CA MET A 1 -18.79 7.09 -9.13
C MET A 1 -19.44 5.74 -8.86
N GLY A 2 -18.83 4.64 -9.32
CA GLY A 2 -19.36 3.28 -9.14
C GLY A 2 -19.27 2.79 -7.69
N LYS A 3 -19.77 1.58 -7.43
CA LYS A 3 -19.67 0.88 -6.12
C LYS A 3 -18.23 0.43 -5.79
N ALA A 4 -17.36 0.38 -6.79
CA ALA A 4 -15.96 0.01 -6.71
C ALA A 4 -15.15 0.87 -7.70
N CYS A 5 -13.85 0.98 -7.45
CA CYS A 5 -12.86 1.49 -8.40
C CYS A 5 -11.90 0.35 -8.76
N GLU A 6 -11.54 0.21 -10.02
CA GLU A 6 -10.61 -0.81 -10.51
C GLU A 6 -9.54 -0.12 -11.34
N ILE A 7 -8.29 -0.50 -11.13
CA ILE A 7 -7.10 0.00 -11.80
C ILE A 7 -6.35 -1.21 -12.31
N ASP A 8 -6.06 -1.22 -13.61
CA ASP A 8 -5.28 -2.26 -14.28
C ASP A 8 -4.14 -1.60 -15.06
N LEU A 9 -2.91 -2.03 -14.79
CA LEU A 9 -1.71 -1.61 -15.47
C LEU A 9 -1.14 -2.80 -16.24
N GLU A 10 -1.12 -2.68 -17.57
CA GLU A 10 -0.49 -3.64 -18.47
C GLU A 10 0.68 -2.99 -19.20
N ALA A 11 1.83 -3.67 -19.24
CA ALA A 11 3.02 -3.19 -19.93
C ALA A 11 3.55 -4.25 -20.92
N HIS A 12 3.70 -3.84 -22.17
CA HIS A 12 4.20 -4.69 -23.27
C HIS A 12 5.60 -4.27 -23.70
N GLY A 13 6.43 -5.26 -24.02
CA GLY A 13 7.75 -5.05 -24.61
C GLY A 13 8.72 -6.16 -24.25
N GLU A 14 10.01 -5.84 -24.25
CA GLU A 14 11.10 -6.74 -23.89
C GLU A 14 12.01 -6.03 -22.89
N PHE A 15 11.75 -6.22 -21.60
CA PHE A 15 12.47 -5.56 -20.51
C PHE A 15 12.23 -6.28 -19.17
N GLU A 16 12.96 -5.86 -18.14
CA GLU A 16 12.67 -6.22 -16.75
C GLU A 16 12.19 -4.98 -16.00
N THR A 17 11.23 -5.17 -15.09
CA THR A 17 10.61 -4.05 -14.36
C THR A 17 10.27 -4.41 -12.93
N THR A 18 10.28 -3.41 -12.07
CA THR A 18 9.49 -3.38 -10.83
C THR A 18 8.39 -2.34 -11.01
N SER A 19 7.24 -2.55 -10.37
CA SER A 19 6.10 -1.67 -10.55
C SER A 19 5.26 -1.56 -9.28
N ALA A 20 4.50 -0.46 -9.16
CA ALA A 20 3.57 -0.24 -8.07
C ALA A 20 2.39 0.63 -8.52
N LEU A 21 1.22 0.36 -7.94
CA LEU A 21 0.09 1.28 -7.90
C LEU A 21 0.14 1.99 -6.54
N HIS A 22 0.76 3.17 -6.51
CA HIS A 22 1.10 3.91 -5.29
C HIS A 22 -0.11 4.69 -4.74
N THR A 23 -1.15 3.97 -4.31
CA THR A 23 -2.46 4.55 -3.99
C THR A 23 -2.49 5.21 -2.61
N TYR A 24 -2.81 6.51 -2.58
CA TYR A 24 -3.05 7.31 -1.39
C TYR A 24 -4.53 7.22 -1.00
N PHE A 25 -4.84 6.57 0.11
CA PHE A 25 -6.20 6.49 0.62
C PHE A 25 -6.45 7.60 1.62
N ASN A 26 -7.46 8.44 1.35
CA ASN A 26 -7.95 9.41 2.33
C ASN A 26 -8.43 8.68 3.60
N VAL A 27 -8.06 9.16 4.78
CA VAL A 27 -8.50 8.67 6.09
C VAL A 27 -8.81 9.85 7.00
N GLY A 28 -9.61 9.63 8.06
CA GLY A 28 -9.98 10.74 8.95
C GLY A 28 -8.85 11.16 9.90
N ASP A 29 -8.11 10.20 10.43
CA ASP A 29 -7.02 10.41 11.40
C ASP A 29 -6.10 9.18 11.38
N ILE A 30 -4.87 9.36 10.91
CA ILE A 30 -3.86 8.29 10.79
C ILE A 30 -3.61 7.55 12.11
N THR A 31 -3.78 8.22 13.26
CA THR A 31 -3.60 7.61 14.58
C THR A 31 -4.70 6.60 14.93
N LYS A 32 -5.82 6.63 14.20
CA LYS A 32 -6.98 5.73 14.33
C LYS A 32 -7.12 4.80 13.13
N VAL A 33 -6.05 4.61 12.38
CA VAL A 33 -5.99 3.70 11.24
C VAL A 33 -5.23 2.44 11.60
N SER A 34 -5.79 1.31 11.21
CA SER A 34 -5.06 0.05 11.11
C SER A 34 -5.30 -0.58 9.74
N VAL A 35 -4.29 -1.28 9.22
CA VAL A 35 -4.38 -2.02 7.96
C VAL A 35 -4.13 -3.49 8.26
N SER A 36 -5.10 -4.35 7.98
CA SER A 36 -5.00 -5.80 8.15
C SER A 36 -4.84 -6.52 6.81
N GLY A 37 -4.44 -7.79 6.85
CA GLY A 37 -4.25 -8.62 5.65
C GLY A 37 -2.83 -8.53 5.08
N LEU A 38 -1.89 -7.99 5.85
CA LEU A 38 -0.53 -7.69 5.40
C LEU A 38 0.46 -8.87 5.56
N GLY A 39 -0.03 -10.01 6.06
CA GLY A 39 0.80 -11.20 6.24
C GLY A 39 1.73 -11.10 7.45
N ASP A 40 2.76 -11.92 7.45
CA ASP A 40 3.71 -12.04 8.56
C ASP A 40 4.99 -11.22 8.32
N ARG A 41 5.70 -11.43 7.22
CA ARG A 41 7.03 -10.85 7.00
C ARG A 41 6.98 -9.51 6.26
N PHE A 42 7.83 -8.58 6.68
CA PHE A 42 8.05 -7.33 5.97
C PHE A 42 9.51 -6.86 6.01
N ILE A 43 9.88 -6.00 5.06
CA ILE A 43 11.11 -5.21 5.06
C ILE A 43 10.77 -3.81 5.55
N ASP A 44 11.43 -3.34 6.61
CA ASP A 44 11.26 -2.00 7.16
C ASP A 44 12.31 -1.04 6.59
N LYS A 45 11.91 -0.20 5.62
CA LYS A 45 12.82 0.74 4.98
C LYS A 45 13.20 1.92 5.89
N VAL A 46 12.43 2.18 6.95
CA VAL A 46 12.78 3.20 7.95
C VAL A 46 13.91 2.69 8.85
N ASN A 47 13.94 1.37 9.11
CA ASN A 47 14.94 0.70 9.94
C ASN A 47 15.97 -0.07 9.11
N ASP A 48 16.71 0.63 8.23
CA ASP A 48 17.81 0.10 7.42
C ASP A 48 17.45 -1.08 6.50
N ALA A 49 16.19 -1.18 6.05
CA ALA A 49 15.69 -2.32 5.27
C ALA A 49 15.84 -3.67 5.99
N LYS A 50 15.74 -3.68 7.33
CA LYS A 50 15.71 -4.93 8.11
C LYS A 50 14.42 -5.68 7.86
N GLU A 51 14.52 -7.00 7.78
CA GLU A 51 13.35 -7.87 7.83
C GLU A 51 12.86 -8.04 9.26
N ASP A 52 11.55 -8.04 9.43
CA ASP A 52 10.87 -8.26 10.70
C ASP A 52 9.50 -8.93 10.45
N VAL A 53 8.77 -9.24 11.53
CA VAL A 53 7.52 -9.99 11.50
C VAL A 53 6.38 -9.27 12.22
N LEU A 54 5.19 -9.31 11.62
CA LEU A 54 3.90 -9.05 12.24
C LEU A 54 3.35 -10.35 12.82
N THR A 55 2.82 -10.29 14.03
CA THR A 55 2.23 -11.45 14.70
C THR A 55 0.79 -11.73 14.27
N ASP A 56 0.08 -10.71 13.79
CA ASP A 56 -1.36 -10.76 13.45
C ASP A 56 -1.68 -10.21 12.05
N GLY A 57 -0.66 -9.79 11.30
CA GLY A 57 -0.80 -9.16 9.99
C GLY A 57 -1.53 -7.83 9.99
N ILE A 58 -1.48 -7.10 11.12
CA ILE A 58 -2.05 -5.78 11.29
C ILE A 58 -0.95 -4.74 11.46
N GLN A 59 -1.02 -3.65 10.70
CA GLN A 59 -0.13 -2.49 10.82
C GLN A 59 -0.90 -1.26 11.32
N THR A 60 -0.32 -0.56 12.30
CA THR A 60 -0.73 0.80 12.73
C THR A 60 0.33 1.83 12.34
N PHE A 61 0.00 3.12 12.34
CA PHE A 61 0.87 4.19 11.82
C PHE A 61 1.13 5.28 12.88
N PRO A 62 1.85 4.98 13.99
CA PRO A 62 2.09 5.94 15.06
C PRO A 62 3.12 7.03 14.70
N ASP A 63 3.99 6.74 13.74
CA ASP A 63 5.00 7.64 13.17
C ASP A 63 5.29 7.20 11.72
N ARG A 64 6.37 7.73 11.13
CA ARG A 64 6.83 7.36 9.79
C ARG A 64 6.93 5.85 9.65
N THR A 65 6.23 5.33 8.65
CA THR A 65 6.20 3.91 8.30
C THR A 65 6.47 3.78 6.81
N ASP A 66 7.39 2.90 6.42
CA ASP A 66 7.68 2.53 5.04
C ASP A 66 8.05 1.04 5.02
N ARG A 67 7.05 0.19 4.77
CA ARG A 67 7.18 -1.27 4.90
C ARG A 67 6.75 -1.98 3.64
N VAL A 68 7.56 -2.93 3.19
CA VAL A 68 7.25 -3.83 2.07
C VAL A 68 6.87 -5.18 2.65
N TYR A 69 5.60 -5.55 2.54
CA TYR A 69 5.08 -6.83 3.00
C TYR A 69 5.39 -7.91 1.96
N LEU A 70 5.99 -9.01 2.42
CA LEU A 70 6.55 -10.06 1.56
C LEU A 70 5.59 -11.23 1.34
N ASN A 71 4.58 -11.37 2.20
CA ASN A 71 3.58 -12.42 2.11
C ASN A 71 2.16 -11.90 2.44
N PRO A 72 1.71 -10.79 1.83
CA PRO A 72 0.38 -10.24 2.09
C PRO A 72 -0.72 -11.17 1.55
N GLN A 73 -1.93 -11.00 2.07
CA GLN A 73 -3.11 -11.58 1.45
C GLN A 73 -3.48 -10.79 0.18
N ASP A 74 -4.27 -11.40 -0.70
CA ASP A 74 -4.81 -10.73 -1.89
C ASP A 74 -5.73 -9.54 -1.56
N CYS A 75 -6.08 -9.31 -0.29
CA CYS A 75 -6.93 -8.22 0.15
C CYS A 75 -6.40 -7.58 1.44
N SER A 76 -5.94 -6.33 1.34
CA SER A 76 -5.72 -5.47 2.50
C SER A 76 -7.01 -4.77 2.92
N VAL A 77 -7.22 -4.58 4.22
CA VAL A 77 -8.38 -3.85 4.75
C VAL A 77 -7.91 -2.69 5.60
N ILE A 78 -8.23 -1.48 5.18
CA ILE A 78 -8.01 -0.25 5.94
C ILE A 78 -9.22 -0.04 6.85
N ASN A 79 -9.00 -0.12 8.16
CA ASN A 79 -9.98 0.25 9.17
C ASN A 79 -9.78 1.73 9.52
N ASP A 80 -10.75 2.57 9.17
CA ASP A 80 -10.74 4.01 9.41
C ASP A 80 -11.84 4.35 10.42
N GLU A 81 -11.47 4.37 11.70
CA GLU A 81 -12.42 4.60 12.78
C GLU A 81 -12.92 6.04 12.81
N ALA A 82 -12.09 6.99 12.38
CA ALA A 82 -12.43 8.41 12.38
C ALA A 82 -13.55 8.75 11.38
N LEU A 83 -13.59 8.07 10.22
CA LEU A 83 -14.67 8.22 9.22
C LEU A 83 -15.72 7.11 9.28
N ASN A 84 -15.66 6.23 10.28
CA ASN A 84 -16.57 5.09 10.48
C ASN A 84 -16.78 4.25 9.20
N ARG A 85 -15.68 3.81 8.59
CA ARG A 85 -15.69 3.04 7.35
C ARG A 85 -14.55 2.04 7.27
N ILE A 86 -14.68 1.11 6.34
CA ILE A 86 -13.60 0.25 5.89
C ILE A 86 -13.35 0.44 4.39
N ILE A 87 -12.09 0.32 3.99
CA ILE A 87 -11.68 0.31 2.59
C ILE A 87 -11.00 -1.03 2.32
N ALA A 88 -11.63 -1.86 1.50
CA ALA A 88 -11.05 -3.11 1.02
C ALA A 88 -10.24 -2.83 -0.24
N VAL A 89 -8.97 -3.23 -0.24
CA VAL A 89 -8.01 -3.06 -1.32
C VAL A 89 -7.61 -4.45 -1.81
N GLY A 90 -8.17 -4.86 -2.95
CA GLY A 90 -7.81 -6.11 -3.60
C GLY A 90 -6.58 -5.94 -4.48
N HIS A 91 -5.64 -6.88 -4.37
CA HIS A 91 -4.35 -6.89 -5.06
C HIS A 91 -4.31 -8.05 -6.05
N GLN A 92 -3.90 -7.80 -7.28
CA GLN A 92 -3.77 -8.83 -8.30
C GLN A 92 -2.45 -8.67 -9.06
N HIS A 93 -1.85 -9.81 -9.42
CA HIS A 93 -0.53 -9.89 -10.09
C HIS A 93 0.62 -9.21 -9.33
N HIS A 94 0.43 -9.03 -8.02
CA HIS A 94 1.38 -8.42 -7.11
C HIS A 94 2.32 -9.48 -6.52
N LEU A 95 3.51 -9.03 -6.11
CA LEU A 95 4.43 -9.80 -5.26
C LEU A 95 4.42 -9.25 -3.83
N ASN A 96 4.14 -7.97 -3.67
CA ASN A 96 4.23 -7.26 -2.41
C ASN A 96 3.05 -6.30 -2.24
N VAL A 97 2.81 -5.94 -0.98
CA VAL A 97 2.04 -4.75 -0.62
C VAL A 97 3.00 -3.78 0.05
N VAL A 98 2.86 -2.48 -0.20
CA VAL A 98 3.60 -1.45 0.54
C VAL A 98 2.65 -0.67 1.42
N GLY A 99 3.00 -0.51 2.70
CA GLY A 99 2.32 0.35 3.63
C GLY A 99 3.20 1.56 3.94
N TRP A 100 2.69 2.76 3.66
CA TRP A 100 3.46 3.98 3.86
C TRP A 100 2.66 5.13 4.47
N ASN A 101 3.29 5.83 5.40
CA ASN A 101 2.90 7.17 5.84
C ASN A 101 4.19 7.92 6.21
N PRO A 102 4.38 9.18 5.75
CA PRO A 102 5.63 9.91 5.96
C PRO A 102 5.85 10.32 7.42
N GLY A 103 4.81 10.37 8.24
CA GLY A 103 4.88 10.97 9.56
C GLY A 103 5.10 12.49 9.50
N PRO A 104 5.09 13.18 10.66
CA PRO A 104 5.10 14.64 10.72
C PRO A 104 6.37 15.26 10.14
N ALA A 105 7.54 14.73 10.50
CA ALA A 105 8.82 15.34 10.12
C ALA A 105 9.06 15.32 8.60
N LEU A 106 8.74 14.20 7.93
CA LEU A 106 8.91 14.09 6.49
C LEU A 106 7.83 14.91 5.75
N SER A 107 6.58 14.91 6.24
CA SER A 107 5.49 15.73 5.68
C SER A 107 5.87 17.21 5.58
N VAL A 108 6.43 17.80 6.64
CA VAL A 108 6.89 19.21 6.67
C VAL A 108 8.01 19.50 5.66
N SER A 109 8.85 18.50 5.37
CA SER A 109 9.96 18.67 4.43
C SER A 109 9.58 18.46 2.96
N MET A 110 8.41 17.87 2.69
CA MET A 110 7.93 17.60 1.33
C MET A 110 7.22 18.82 0.76
N GLY A 111 7.85 19.52 -0.18
CA GLY A 111 7.31 20.77 -0.72
C GLY A 111 6.01 20.64 -1.53
N ASP A 112 5.61 19.43 -1.89
CA ASP A 112 4.37 19.10 -2.59
C ASP A 112 3.27 18.52 -1.67
N MET A 113 3.53 18.48 -0.35
CA MET A 113 2.60 18.01 0.67
C MET A 113 2.35 19.11 1.71
N PRO A 114 1.10 19.28 2.21
CA PRO A 114 0.88 20.11 3.39
C PRO A 114 1.68 19.59 4.59
N ASP A 115 2.13 20.48 5.48
CA ASP A 115 2.87 20.13 6.70
C ASP A 115 2.16 19.06 7.55
N ASP A 116 0.83 19.09 7.59
CA ASP A 116 -0.01 18.15 8.32
C ASP A 116 -0.73 17.13 7.41
N GLY A 117 -0.36 17.06 6.12
CA GLY A 117 -0.96 16.19 5.12
C GLY A 117 -0.91 14.71 5.49
N TYR A 118 0.16 14.27 6.18
CA TYR A 118 0.30 12.90 6.67
C TYR A 118 -0.85 12.42 7.56
N LYS A 119 -1.61 13.33 8.20
CA LYS A 119 -2.68 12.96 9.13
C LYS A 119 -3.88 12.32 8.45
N THR A 120 -4.11 12.63 7.18
CA THR A 120 -5.35 12.29 6.48
C THR A 120 -5.14 11.35 5.30
N PHE A 121 -3.99 10.68 5.21
CA PHE A 121 -3.83 9.58 4.27
C PHE A 121 -3.00 8.43 4.80
N VAL A 122 -3.23 7.25 4.23
CA VAL A 122 -2.32 6.10 4.31
C VAL A 122 -2.12 5.56 2.90
N CYS A 123 -0.90 5.17 2.56
CA CYS A 123 -0.64 4.44 1.32
C CYS A 123 -0.75 2.94 1.57
N VAL A 124 -1.53 2.27 0.72
CA VAL A 124 -1.61 0.81 0.63
C VAL A 124 -1.46 0.44 -0.84
N GLU A 125 -0.25 0.05 -1.20
CA GLU A 125 0.17 -0.01 -2.59
C GLU A 125 0.18 -1.46 -3.06
N THR A 126 -0.40 -1.73 -4.22
CA THR A 126 -0.19 -3.00 -4.91
C THR A 126 1.18 -2.92 -5.59
N ALA A 127 2.09 -3.85 -5.34
CA ALA A 127 3.46 -3.75 -5.83
C ALA A 127 4.07 -5.06 -6.31
N TYR A 128 5.04 -4.96 -7.21
CA TYR A 128 5.98 -6.00 -7.60
C TYR A 128 7.38 -5.40 -7.45
N ALA A 129 8.00 -5.56 -6.28
CA ALA A 129 9.15 -4.73 -5.88
C ALA A 129 10.32 -5.49 -5.25
N SER A 130 10.10 -6.64 -4.60
CA SER A 130 11.20 -7.44 -4.03
C SER A 130 11.98 -8.24 -5.08
N GLU A 131 11.44 -8.37 -6.29
CA GLU A 131 12.04 -9.03 -7.45
C GLU A 131 11.69 -8.26 -8.72
N THR A 132 12.37 -8.55 -9.84
CA THR A 132 12.01 -8.02 -11.16
C THR A 132 11.05 -8.95 -11.89
N GLN A 133 10.06 -8.37 -12.58
CA GLN A 133 9.23 -9.09 -13.53
C GLN A 133 9.84 -8.97 -14.92
N LYS A 134 10.13 -10.12 -15.55
CA LYS A 134 10.54 -10.17 -16.96
C LYS A 134 9.33 -10.07 -17.87
N VAL A 135 9.33 -9.07 -18.74
CA VAL A 135 8.29 -8.79 -19.72
C VAL A 135 8.77 -9.24 -21.09
N THR A 136 7.93 -10.02 -21.78
CA THR A 136 8.13 -10.38 -23.19
C THR A 136 6.86 -10.08 -23.98
N LYS A 137 6.94 -10.13 -25.31
CA LYS A 137 5.76 -9.94 -26.18
C LYS A 137 4.62 -10.91 -25.88
N GLU A 138 4.93 -12.14 -25.48
CA GLU A 138 3.95 -13.19 -25.16
C GLU A 138 3.50 -13.15 -23.69
N LYS A 139 4.23 -12.45 -22.83
CA LYS A 139 3.96 -12.33 -21.40
C LYS A 139 4.11 -10.86 -20.95
N PRO A 140 3.10 -10.02 -21.17
CA PRO A 140 3.08 -8.67 -20.63
C PRO A 140 3.13 -8.67 -19.10
N ALA A 141 3.67 -7.60 -18.52
CA ALA A 141 3.55 -7.34 -17.09
C ALA A 141 2.14 -6.85 -16.78
N HIS A 142 1.56 -7.34 -15.69
CA HIS A 142 0.26 -6.91 -15.18
C HIS A 142 0.39 -6.53 -13.71
N LEU A 143 -0.34 -5.50 -13.31
CA LEU A 143 -0.53 -5.13 -11.92
C LEU A 143 -1.91 -4.49 -11.77
N ALA A 144 -2.75 -5.03 -10.90
CA ALA A 144 -4.12 -4.54 -10.75
C ALA A 144 -4.52 -4.35 -9.28
N GLN A 145 -5.32 -3.31 -9.05
CA GLN A 145 -5.87 -2.96 -7.75
C GLN A 145 -7.38 -2.72 -7.86
N SER A 146 -8.15 -3.31 -6.95
CA SER A 146 -9.57 -3.03 -6.78
C SER A 146 -9.82 -2.37 -5.44
N ILE A 147 -10.72 -1.39 -5.40
CA ILE A 147 -11.01 -0.58 -4.21
C ILE A 147 -12.51 -0.60 -3.96
N ARG A 148 -12.92 -1.00 -2.76
CA ARG A 148 -14.32 -1.00 -2.31
C ARG A 148 -14.44 -0.34 -0.96
N VAL A 149 -15.42 0.53 -0.80
CA VAL A 149 -15.71 1.22 0.46
C VAL A 149 -16.99 0.67 1.05
N ALA A 150 -16.97 0.33 2.34
CA ALA A 150 -18.15 -0.06 3.09
C ALA A 150 -18.26 0.78 4.37
N LYS A 151 -19.50 1.05 4.80
CA LYS A 151 -19.75 1.62 6.13
C LYS A 151 -19.52 0.54 7.18
N ARG A 152 -18.99 0.95 8.34
CA ARG A 152 -18.92 0.11 9.52
C ARG A 152 -20.24 0.18 10.30
#